data_AF-A0A1G0JNW7-F1
#
_entry.id   AF-A0A1G0JNW7-F1
#
_cell.length_a   1.000
_cell.length_b   1.000
_cell.length_c   1.000
_cell.angle_alpha   90.00
_cell.angle_beta   90.00
_cell.angle_gamma   90.00
#
_symmetry.space_group_name_H-M   'P 1'
#
loop_
_entity.id
_entity.type
_entity.pdbx_description
1 polymer ?
#
loop_
_entity_poly.entity_id
_entity_poly.type
_entity_poly.pdbx_seq_one_letter_code
_entity_poly.pdbx_strand_id
1 'polypeptide(L)'
;MKQGLYSSYVFTDKDFDYIRALIGEYSGINLNQGKRELVYARLTKRIRNLELTDFKQYCDLLRSGNQEELIACVNAITTNVTSFFREEHHFGFLAETVVPWLVNQQAGSGPAKVRVWSAGCSSGEEPYSIEMTLRDSPILEKRDVKILATDLDSNVLQLARQGIYRMDQLDKVSDAKRRKWFLWGDDKNLGQVKVRTELKSRIYFRQLNLMGPWPMHGPFQVIFCRNVVIYFDKVIQKQLFQRFADILAPEGYLFIGHSENLFGVSDRFRSIGRTIYRKIN
;
A
#
# COMPACT_ATOMS: atom_id res chain seq x y z
N MET A 1 -40.34 -0.71 -19.08
CA MET A 1 -39.82 0.00 -17.89
C MET A 1 -39.45 -1.04 -16.84
N LYS A 2 -38.16 -1.32 -16.61
CA LYS A 2 -37.72 -2.24 -15.55
C LYS A 2 -37.51 -1.44 -14.27
N GLN A 3 -38.49 -1.52 -13.38
CA GLN A 3 -38.45 -0.94 -12.04
C GLN A 3 -37.69 -1.92 -11.13
N GLY A 4 -36.37 -1.74 -11.00
CA GLY A 4 -35.54 -2.52 -10.08
C GLY A 4 -35.69 -2.01 -8.66
N LEU A 5 -36.43 -2.73 -7.81
CA LEU A 5 -36.47 -2.52 -6.37
C LEU A 5 -35.05 -2.70 -5.81
N TYR A 6 -34.39 -1.61 -5.42
CA TYR A 6 -33.29 -1.69 -4.47
C TYR A 6 -33.90 -2.01 -3.11
N SER A 7 -33.91 -3.29 -2.73
CA SER A 7 -34.12 -3.64 -1.32
C SER A 7 -33.02 -2.96 -0.51
N SER A 8 -33.36 -1.96 0.28
CA SER A 8 -32.43 -1.36 1.23
C SER A 8 -32.26 -2.34 2.39
N TYR A 9 -31.08 -2.92 2.53
CA TYR A 9 -30.76 -3.72 3.70
C TYR A 9 -30.84 -2.83 4.94
N VAL A 10 -31.51 -3.30 5.99
CA VAL A 10 -31.56 -2.56 7.26
C VAL A 10 -30.13 -2.51 7.83
N PHE A 11 -29.62 -1.29 8.03
CA PHE A 11 -28.30 -1.05 8.60
C PHE A 11 -28.45 -0.13 9.82
N THR A 12 -28.40 -0.73 11.01
CA THR A 12 -28.64 -0.02 12.27
C THR A 12 -27.35 0.59 12.84
N ASP A 13 -27.48 1.48 13.82
CA ASP A 13 -26.33 2.04 14.53
C ASP A 13 -25.53 0.96 15.26
N LYS A 14 -26.21 -0.05 15.80
CA LYS A 14 -25.55 -1.20 16.44
C LYS A 14 -24.68 -1.99 15.45
N ASP A 15 -25.15 -2.16 14.22
CA ASP A 15 -24.39 -2.86 13.18
C ASP A 15 -23.17 -2.03 12.76
N PHE A 16 -23.37 -0.72 12.53
CA PHE A 16 -22.27 0.17 12.17
C PHE A 16 -21.21 0.29 13.28
N ASP A 17 -21.62 0.46 14.53
CA ASP A 17 -20.71 0.56 15.67
C ASP A 17 -19.93 -0.75 15.87
N TYR A 18 -20.57 -1.90 15.67
CA TYR A 18 -19.90 -3.20 15.70
C TYR A 18 -18.85 -3.33 14.61
N ILE A 19 -19.20 -3.03 13.35
CA ILE A 19 -18.27 -3.10 12.22
C ILE A 19 -17.10 -2.11 12.43
N ARG A 20 -17.39 -0.89 12.89
CA ARG A 20 -16.35 0.09 13.22
C ARG A 20 -15.38 -0.44 14.25
N ALA A 21 -15.89 -1.00 15.36
CA ALA A 21 -15.05 -1.53 16.43
C ALA A 21 -14.17 -2.69 15.92
N LEU A 22 -14.78 -3.64 15.22
CA LEU A 22 -14.09 -4.81 14.67
C LEU A 22 -12.97 -4.43 13.69
N ILE A 23 -13.25 -3.51 12.76
CA ILE A 23 -12.26 -3.04 11.79
C ILE A 23 -11.15 -2.23 12.47
N GLY A 24 -11.50 -1.40 13.44
CA GLY A 24 -10.53 -0.64 14.24
C GLY A 24 -9.59 -1.57 15.00
N GLU A 25 -10.13 -2.59 15.67
CA GLU A 25 -9.34 -3.59 16.40
C GLU A 25 -8.44 -4.41 15.48
N TYR A 26 -8.98 -4.89 14.35
CA TYR A 26 -8.22 -5.75 13.45
C TYR A 26 -7.15 -4.99 12.67
N SER A 27 -7.47 -3.81 12.11
CA SER A 27 -6.63 -3.13 11.11
C SER A 27 -6.06 -1.78 11.56
N GLY A 28 -6.55 -1.24 12.67
CA GLY A 28 -6.25 0.14 13.10
C GLY A 28 -7.02 1.22 12.33
N ILE A 29 -7.79 0.87 11.29
CA ILE A 29 -8.55 1.84 10.49
C ILE A 29 -9.67 2.47 11.33
N ASN A 30 -9.63 3.79 11.46
CA ASN A 30 -10.64 4.57 12.15
C ASN A 30 -11.78 4.96 11.21
N LEU A 31 -12.93 4.30 11.34
CA LEU A 31 -14.16 4.63 10.62
C LEU A 31 -15.01 5.61 11.42
N ASN A 32 -14.86 6.91 11.20
CA ASN A 32 -15.72 7.90 11.84
C ASN A 32 -17.20 7.80 11.40
N GLN A 33 -18.12 8.43 12.12
CA GLN A 33 -19.57 8.39 11.83
C GLN A 33 -19.90 8.85 10.38
N GLY A 34 -19.15 9.80 9.84
CA GLY A 34 -19.31 10.27 8.46
C GLY A 34 -18.97 9.24 7.37
N LYS A 35 -18.43 8.07 7.74
CA LYS A 35 -18.14 6.96 6.80
C LYS A 35 -19.26 5.91 6.73
N ARG A 36 -20.39 6.10 7.43
CA ARG A 36 -21.49 5.13 7.45
C ARG A 36 -21.98 4.73 6.06
N GLU A 37 -22.25 5.70 5.19
CA GLU A 37 -22.76 5.43 3.84
C GLU A 37 -21.75 4.66 2.99
N LEU A 38 -20.46 4.94 3.15
CA LEU A 38 -19.40 4.21 2.48
C LEU A 38 -19.36 2.75 2.96
N VAL A 39 -19.43 2.51 4.27
CA VAL A 39 -19.49 1.16 4.83
C VAL A 39 -20.72 0.42 4.31
N TYR A 40 -21.89 1.07 4.34
CA TYR A 40 -23.13 0.51 3.82
C TYR A 40 -23.00 0.10 2.35
N ALA A 41 -22.56 1.01 1.48
CA ALA A 41 -22.48 0.76 0.05
C ALA A 41 -21.51 -0.38 -0.31
N ARG A 42 -20.41 -0.51 0.43
CA ARG A 42 -19.39 -1.52 0.17
C ARG A 42 -19.76 -2.90 0.72
N LEU A 43 -20.28 -2.96 1.94
CA LEU A 43 -20.69 -4.22 2.56
C LEU A 43 -22.01 -4.75 2.02
N THR A 44 -22.88 -3.89 1.47
CA THR A 44 -24.07 -4.34 0.73
C THR A 44 -23.71 -5.33 -0.40
N LYS A 45 -22.56 -5.16 -1.05
CA LYS A 45 -22.08 -6.11 -2.06
C LYS A 45 -21.70 -7.46 -1.44
N ARG A 46 -21.09 -7.46 -0.24
CA ARG A 46 -20.75 -8.68 0.51
C ARG A 46 -22.02 -9.45 0.92
N ILE A 47 -22.98 -8.74 1.53
CA ILE A 47 -24.28 -9.31 1.93
C ILE A 47 -24.96 -9.99 0.74
N ARG A 48 -24.97 -9.32 -0.42
CA ARG A 48 -25.57 -9.87 -1.64
C ARG A 48 -24.83 -11.12 -2.15
N ASN A 49 -23.50 -11.12 -2.13
CA ASN A 49 -22.68 -12.25 -2.56
C ASN A 49 -22.78 -13.47 -1.63
N LEU A 50 -23.07 -13.25 -0.35
CA LEU A 50 -23.26 -14.29 0.66
C LEU A 50 -24.74 -14.71 0.79
N GLU A 51 -25.62 -14.13 -0.03
CA GLU A 51 -27.07 -14.38 -0.01
C GLU A 51 -27.73 -14.12 1.36
N LEU A 52 -27.18 -13.17 2.12
CA LEU A 52 -27.70 -12.77 3.44
C LEU A 52 -28.85 -11.77 3.30
N THR A 53 -29.75 -11.75 4.28
CA THR A 53 -30.97 -10.92 4.23
C THR A 53 -30.81 -9.53 4.82
N ASP A 54 -29.83 -9.29 5.68
CA ASP A 54 -29.60 -8.02 6.38
C ASP A 54 -28.18 -7.91 6.98
N PHE A 55 -27.86 -6.72 7.53
CA PHE A 55 -26.59 -6.48 8.19
C PHE A 55 -26.45 -7.20 9.53
N LYS A 56 -27.56 -7.56 10.18
CA LYS A 56 -27.51 -8.29 11.45
C LYS A 56 -26.92 -9.69 11.22
N GLN A 57 -27.40 -10.41 10.21
CA GLN A 57 -26.84 -11.71 9.83
C GLN A 57 -25.35 -11.61 9.45
N TYR A 58 -24.97 -10.55 8.75
CA TYR A 58 -23.57 -10.30 8.42
C TYR A 58 -22.71 -10.07 9.67
N CYS A 59 -23.20 -9.28 10.63
CA CYS A 59 -22.52 -9.08 11.91
C CYS A 59 -22.44 -10.38 12.72
N ASP A 60 -23.50 -11.19 12.74
CA ASP A 60 -23.53 -12.49 13.42
C ASP A 60 -22.52 -13.47 12.80
N LEU A 61 -22.38 -13.48 11.46
CA LEU A 61 -21.34 -14.24 10.77
C LEU A 61 -19.93 -13.82 11.22
N LEU A 62 -19.66 -12.52 11.30
CA LEU A 62 -18.38 -12.00 11.78
C LEU A 62 -18.14 -12.37 13.26
N ARG A 63 -19.17 -12.30 14.11
CA ARG A 63 -19.09 -12.67 15.54
C ARG A 63 -18.78 -14.16 15.74
N SER A 64 -19.17 -15.01 14.80
CA SER A 64 -18.86 -16.45 14.88
C SER A 64 -17.36 -16.76 14.69
N GLY A 65 -16.54 -15.75 14.37
CA GLY A 65 -15.09 -15.89 14.22
C GLY A 65 -14.64 -16.30 12.82
N ASN A 66 -15.52 -16.19 11.82
CA ASN A 66 -15.18 -16.50 10.42
C ASN A 66 -14.07 -15.57 9.91
N GLN A 67 -12.85 -16.08 9.87
CA GLN A 67 -11.65 -15.32 9.49
C GLN A 67 -11.65 -14.91 8.01
N GLU A 68 -12.16 -15.77 7.13
CA GLU A 68 -12.22 -15.47 5.69
C GLU A 68 -13.13 -14.27 5.43
N GLU A 69 -14.29 -14.22 6.09
CA GLU A 69 -15.20 -13.08 5.93
C GLU A 69 -14.71 -11.83 6.64
N LEU A 70 -13.98 -11.95 7.76
CA LEU A 70 -13.30 -10.80 8.37
C LEU A 70 -12.33 -10.16 7.38
N ILE A 71 -11.50 -10.95 6.72
CA ILE A 71 -10.58 -10.46 5.68
C ILE A 71 -11.37 -9.82 4.53
N ALA A 72 -12.44 -10.45 4.06
CA ALA A 72 -13.25 -9.92 2.98
C ALA A 72 -13.97 -8.60 3.35
N CYS A 73 -14.42 -8.47 4.59
CA CYS A 73 -14.99 -7.25 5.18
C CYS A 73 -13.96 -6.12 5.15
N VAL A 74 -12.75 -6.40 5.64
CA VAL A 74 -11.63 -5.45 5.64
C VAL A 74 -11.28 -5.01 4.23
N ASN A 75 -11.09 -5.95 3.29
CA ASN A 75 -10.82 -5.65 1.88
C ASN A 75 -11.93 -4.82 1.22
N ALA A 76 -13.18 -5.00 1.64
CA ALA A 76 -14.27 -4.17 1.14
C ALA A 76 -14.15 -2.73 1.64
N ILE A 77 -13.66 -2.50 2.86
CA ILE A 77 -13.64 -1.17 3.50
C ILE A 77 -12.36 -0.38 3.19
N THR A 78 -11.25 -1.05 2.86
CA THR A 78 -9.98 -0.41 2.49
C THR A 78 -10.13 0.50 1.27
N THR A 79 -9.48 1.67 1.29
CA THR A 79 -9.53 2.61 0.17
C THR A 79 -8.19 2.60 -0.56
N ASN A 80 -8.21 2.10 -1.79
CA ASN A 80 -7.00 1.67 -2.51
C ASN A 80 -6.60 2.61 -3.66
N VAL A 81 -6.90 3.91 -3.56
CA VAL A 81 -6.62 4.86 -4.65
C VAL A 81 -5.11 5.05 -4.77
N THR A 82 -4.54 4.70 -5.93
CA THR A 82 -3.13 4.85 -6.24
C THR A 82 -2.93 5.15 -7.73
N SER A 83 -1.72 5.57 -8.11
CA SER A 83 -1.33 5.82 -9.50
C SER A 83 0.18 5.71 -9.66
N PHE A 84 0.64 5.40 -10.87
CA PHE A 84 2.07 5.43 -11.19
C PHE A 84 2.63 6.83 -10.94
N PHE A 85 3.83 6.88 -10.36
CA PHE A 85 4.53 8.13 -10.02
C PHE A 85 3.66 9.12 -9.23
N ARG A 86 2.73 8.64 -8.39
CA ARG A 86 1.99 9.48 -7.45
C ARG A 86 2.97 10.22 -6.55
N GLU A 87 2.81 11.53 -6.42
CA GLU A 87 3.73 12.37 -5.66
C GLU A 87 5.15 12.35 -6.28
N GLU A 88 5.24 12.79 -7.54
CA GLU A 88 6.43 12.64 -8.41
C GLU A 88 7.74 13.12 -7.77
N HIS A 89 7.67 14.16 -6.93
CA HIS A 89 8.83 14.71 -6.20
C HIS A 89 9.56 13.66 -5.35
N HIS A 90 8.86 12.63 -4.86
CA HIS A 90 9.47 11.53 -4.13
C HIS A 90 10.39 10.68 -5.02
N PHE A 91 10.03 10.48 -6.29
CA PHE A 91 10.83 9.69 -7.23
C PHE A 91 12.00 10.50 -7.77
N GLY A 92 11.83 11.82 -7.95
CA GLY A 92 12.94 12.73 -8.20
C GLY A 92 13.97 12.67 -7.07
N PHE A 93 13.53 12.81 -5.82
CA PHE A 93 14.42 12.70 -4.65
C PHE A 93 15.06 11.30 -4.51
N LEU A 94 14.30 10.24 -4.78
CA LEU A 94 14.82 8.87 -4.81
C LEU A 94 15.97 8.75 -5.82
N ALA A 95 15.79 9.26 -7.04
CA ALA A 95 16.80 9.21 -8.11
C ALA A 95 18.04 10.09 -7.81
N GLU A 96 17.82 11.31 -7.34
CA GLU A 96 18.88 12.33 -7.24
C GLU A 96 19.65 12.27 -5.91
N THR A 97 19.03 11.77 -4.84
CA THR A 97 19.64 11.78 -3.50
C THR A 97 19.82 10.38 -2.93
N VAL A 98 18.74 9.57 -2.92
CA VAL A 98 18.77 8.27 -2.26
C VAL A 98 19.57 7.25 -3.06
N VAL A 99 19.44 7.21 -4.38
CA VAL A 99 20.22 6.30 -5.25
C VAL A 99 21.73 6.54 -5.11
N PRO A 100 22.26 7.78 -5.19
CA PRO A 100 23.68 8.03 -4.91
C PRO A 100 24.11 7.57 -3.52
N TRP A 101 23.29 7.81 -2.48
CA TRP A 101 23.57 7.33 -1.13
C TRP A 101 23.59 5.80 -1.03
N LEU A 102 22.68 5.10 -1.70
CA LEU A 102 22.66 3.63 -1.77
C LEU A 102 23.88 3.08 -2.51
N VAL A 103 24.30 3.74 -3.59
CA VAL A 103 25.49 3.38 -4.37
C VAL A 103 26.76 3.53 -3.53
N ASN A 104 26.87 4.59 -2.74
CA ASN A 104 28.07 4.84 -1.93
C ASN A 104 28.14 3.97 -0.67
N GLN A 105 27.05 3.30 -0.29
CA GLN A 105 27.10 2.33 0.80
C GLN A 105 27.89 1.08 0.41
N GLN A 106 28.87 0.75 1.25
CA GLN A 106 29.61 -0.50 1.22
C GLN A 106 29.24 -1.31 2.47
N ALA A 107 29.05 -2.61 2.31
CA ALA A 107 29.08 -3.54 3.43
C ALA A 107 30.50 -4.09 3.57
N GLY A 108 30.90 -4.52 4.77
CA GLY A 108 32.30 -4.86 5.08
C GLY A 108 33.00 -5.77 4.06
N SER A 109 32.29 -6.74 3.47
CA SER A 109 32.84 -7.69 2.49
C SER A 109 32.26 -7.57 1.07
N GLY A 110 31.61 -6.45 0.70
CA GLY A 110 31.05 -6.26 -0.64
C GLY A 110 30.02 -5.13 -0.78
N PRO A 111 29.41 -4.96 -1.97
CA PRO A 111 28.36 -3.96 -2.15
C PRO A 111 27.18 -4.24 -1.22
N ALA A 112 26.73 -3.20 -0.51
CA ALA A 112 25.62 -3.33 0.43
C ALA A 112 24.33 -3.79 -0.29
N LYS A 113 23.62 -4.73 0.34
CA LYS A 113 22.26 -5.14 -0.07
C LYS A 113 21.32 -3.94 0.02
N VAL A 114 20.45 -3.79 -0.96
CA VAL A 114 19.42 -2.76 -0.95
C VAL A 114 18.06 -3.41 -0.74
N ARG A 115 17.35 -2.94 0.28
CA ARG A 115 16.04 -3.40 0.72
C ARG A 115 15.16 -2.16 0.81
N VAL A 116 14.12 -2.17 0.00
CA VAL A 116 13.08 -1.14 0.00
C VAL A 116 11.77 -1.78 0.43
N TRP A 117 10.96 -1.06 1.18
CA TRP A 117 9.62 -1.50 1.55
C TRP A 117 8.59 -0.47 1.07
N SER A 118 7.64 -0.91 0.25
CA SER A 118 6.38 -0.19 -0.02
C SER A 118 5.30 -0.78 0.89
N ALA A 119 4.96 -0.04 1.95
CA ALA A 119 4.03 -0.41 3.00
C ALA A 119 2.66 0.23 2.75
N GLY A 120 1.69 -0.59 2.31
CA GLY A 120 0.40 -0.16 1.75
C GLY A 120 0.49 0.08 0.25
N CYS A 121 0.97 -0.93 -0.49
CA CYS A 121 1.30 -0.80 -1.91
C CYS A 121 0.10 -0.79 -2.86
N SER A 122 -1.11 -1.06 -2.37
CA SER A 122 -2.35 -1.16 -3.14
C SER A 122 -2.17 -2.08 -4.36
N SER A 123 -2.64 -1.66 -5.53
CA SER A 123 -2.56 -2.37 -6.82
C SER A 123 -1.19 -2.35 -7.48
N GLY A 124 -0.12 -1.94 -6.79
CA GLY A 124 1.27 -2.15 -7.20
C GLY A 124 1.94 -1.02 -7.96
N GLU A 125 1.23 0.06 -8.30
CA GLU A 125 1.79 1.19 -9.03
C GLU A 125 2.99 1.83 -8.32
N GLU A 126 2.94 1.94 -6.98
CA GLU A 126 4.05 2.46 -6.18
C GLU A 126 5.32 1.60 -6.26
N PRO A 127 5.31 0.29 -5.92
CA PRO A 127 6.52 -0.52 -6.00
C PRO A 127 7.07 -0.64 -7.43
N TYR A 128 6.21 -0.60 -8.46
CA TYR A 128 6.68 -0.53 -9.84
C TYR A 128 7.34 0.82 -10.16
N SER A 129 6.81 1.93 -9.69
CA SER A 129 7.43 3.25 -9.86
C SER A 129 8.79 3.34 -9.15
N ILE A 130 8.88 2.76 -7.95
CA ILE A 130 10.14 2.62 -7.19
C ILE A 130 11.15 1.82 -8.02
N GLU A 131 10.80 0.61 -8.46
CA GLU A 131 11.72 -0.25 -9.22
C GLU A 131 12.18 0.41 -10.53
N MET A 132 11.26 1.05 -11.27
CA MET A 132 11.64 1.77 -12.49
C MET A 132 12.66 2.88 -12.19
N THR A 133 12.52 3.57 -11.06
CA THR A 133 13.45 4.62 -10.64
C THR A 133 14.80 4.02 -10.24
N LEU A 134 14.82 2.91 -9.49
CA LEU A 134 16.07 2.24 -9.11
C LEU A 134 16.82 1.65 -10.32
N ARG A 135 16.08 1.15 -11.32
CA ARG A 135 16.61 0.58 -12.56
C ARG A 135 17.21 1.61 -13.53
N ASP A 136 16.99 2.90 -13.30
CA ASP A 136 17.68 3.95 -14.05
C ASP A 136 19.16 4.08 -13.61
N SER A 137 19.57 3.45 -12.49
CA SER A 137 20.97 3.36 -12.06
C SER A 137 21.62 2.02 -12.49
N PRO A 138 22.60 2.04 -13.43
CA PRO A 138 23.32 0.83 -13.84
C PRO A 138 24.09 0.14 -12.71
N ILE A 139 24.46 0.90 -11.67
CA ILE A 139 25.18 0.37 -10.51
C ILE A 139 24.21 -0.47 -9.66
N LEU A 140 23.01 0.05 -9.38
CA LEU A 140 21.99 -0.69 -8.62
C LEU A 140 21.42 -1.87 -9.41
N GLU A 141 21.47 -1.83 -10.74
CA GLU A 141 21.14 -2.98 -11.57
C GLU A 141 22.07 -4.19 -11.30
N LYS A 142 23.32 -3.96 -10.92
CA LYS A 142 24.27 -5.04 -10.57
C LYS A 142 24.24 -5.44 -9.09
N ARG A 143 23.47 -4.74 -8.25
CA ARG A 143 23.35 -5.02 -6.80
C ARG A 143 22.18 -5.95 -6.47
N ASP A 144 22.27 -6.60 -5.32
CA ASP A 144 21.15 -7.30 -4.69
C ASP A 144 20.14 -6.27 -4.15
N VAL A 145 19.23 -5.86 -5.02
CA VAL A 145 18.09 -4.98 -4.70
C VAL A 145 16.83 -5.85 -4.57
N LYS A 146 16.08 -5.68 -3.48
CA LYS A 146 14.76 -6.28 -3.30
C LYS A 146 13.78 -5.25 -2.76
N ILE A 147 12.57 -5.25 -3.31
CA ILE A 147 11.45 -4.42 -2.88
C ILE A 147 10.42 -5.36 -2.25
N LEU A 148 10.21 -5.22 -0.93
CA LEU A 148 9.04 -5.79 -0.28
C LEU A 148 7.86 -4.86 -0.55
N ALA A 149 6.78 -5.38 -1.11
CA ALA A 149 5.54 -4.62 -1.33
C ALA A 149 4.43 -5.29 -0.54
N THR A 150 3.86 -4.60 0.43
CA THR A 150 2.84 -5.17 1.30
C THR A 150 1.56 -4.38 1.30
N ASP A 151 0.44 -5.09 1.41
CA ASP A 151 -0.86 -4.49 1.65
C ASP A 151 -1.69 -5.38 2.57
N LEU A 152 -2.68 -4.79 3.24
CA LEU A 152 -3.67 -5.54 4.00
C LEU A 152 -4.64 -6.25 3.05
N ASP A 153 -4.98 -5.58 1.94
CA ASP A 153 -5.98 -6.04 1.00
C ASP A 153 -5.42 -7.06 -0.01
N SER A 154 -5.85 -8.30 0.13
CA SER A 154 -5.40 -9.40 -0.72
C SER A 154 -5.86 -9.28 -2.18
N ASN A 155 -6.97 -8.58 -2.45
CA ASN A 155 -7.53 -8.43 -3.79
C ASN A 155 -6.63 -7.50 -4.62
N VAL A 156 -6.23 -6.35 -4.07
CA VAL A 156 -5.34 -5.43 -4.78
C VAL A 156 -3.93 -5.98 -4.94
N LEU A 157 -3.46 -6.80 -3.99
CA LEU A 157 -2.19 -7.53 -4.15
C LEU A 157 -2.25 -8.53 -5.30
N GLN A 158 -3.40 -9.13 -5.60
CA GLN A 158 -3.54 -9.98 -6.78
C GLN A 158 -3.37 -9.17 -8.07
N LEU A 159 -4.01 -8.00 -8.16
CA LEU A 159 -3.85 -7.07 -9.29
C LEU A 159 -2.39 -6.64 -9.44
N ALA A 160 -1.74 -6.27 -8.33
CA ALA A 160 -0.33 -5.90 -8.30
C ALA A 160 0.59 -7.01 -8.83
N ARG A 161 0.33 -8.26 -8.41
CA ARG A 161 1.06 -9.44 -8.89
C ARG A 161 0.81 -9.74 -10.35
N GLN A 162 -0.39 -9.49 -10.88
CA GLN A 162 -0.65 -9.61 -12.32
C GLN A 162 0.15 -8.54 -13.08
N GLY A 163 0.14 -7.31 -12.58
CA GLY A 163 0.82 -6.16 -13.18
C GLY A 163 0.18 -5.77 -14.51
N ILE A 164 -1.14 -5.90 -14.63
CA ILE A 164 -1.91 -5.52 -15.81
C ILE A 164 -2.68 -4.26 -15.46
N TYR A 165 -2.54 -3.23 -16.30
CA TYR A 165 -3.12 -1.90 -16.10
C TYR A 165 -3.76 -1.43 -17.39
N ARG A 166 -4.65 -0.45 -17.30
CA ARG A 166 -5.13 0.27 -18.47
C ARG A 166 -4.07 1.26 -18.95
N MET A 167 -4.04 1.54 -20.25
CA MET A 167 -3.07 2.48 -20.84
C MET A 167 -3.16 3.90 -20.23
N ASP A 168 -4.37 4.38 -19.92
CA ASP A 168 -4.59 5.70 -19.31
C ASP A 168 -4.01 5.82 -17.89
N GLN A 169 -3.81 4.71 -17.18
CA GLN A 169 -3.17 4.72 -15.86
C GLN A 169 -1.66 5.03 -15.94
N LEU A 170 -1.06 4.97 -17.14
CA LEU A 170 0.36 5.22 -17.36
C LEU A 170 0.65 6.69 -17.67
N ASP A 171 -0.33 7.61 -17.61
CA ASP A 171 -0.18 9.02 -17.99
C ASP A 171 1.04 9.71 -17.35
N LYS A 172 1.40 9.35 -16.11
CA LYS A 172 2.56 9.89 -15.39
C LYS A 172 3.87 9.12 -15.59
N VAL A 173 3.84 7.98 -16.29
CA VAL A 173 5.03 7.21 -16.66
C VAL A 173 5.61 7.81 -17.93
N SER A 174 6.90 8.14 -17.94
CA SER A 174 7.54 8.68 -19.15
C SER A 174 7.56 7.67 -20.31
N ASP A 175 7.49 8.14 -21.55
CA ASP A 175 7.46 7.27 -22.74
C ASP A 175 8.64 6.29 -22.83
N ALA A 176 9.83 6.73 -22.40
CA ALA A 176 11.00 5.86 -22.33
C ALA A 176 10.78 4.70 -21.36
N LYS A 177 10.21 4.96 -20.17
CA LYS A 177 9.85 3.93 -19.19
C LYS A 177 8.71 3.05 -19.70
N ARG A 178 7.69 3.61 -20.36
CA ARG A 178 6.59 2.85 -20.98
C ARG A 178 7.11 1.82 -21.97
N ARG A 179 7.92 2.25 -22.94
CA ARG A 179 8.54 1.38 -23.95
C ARG A 179 9.44 0.29 -23.33
N LYS A 180 10.22 0.67 -22.31
CA LYS A 180 11.17 -0.24 -21.68
C LYS A 180 10.51 -1.29 -20.80
N TRP A 181 9.48 -0.93 -20.04
CA TRP A 181 8.98 -1.75 -18.91
C TRP A 181 7.59 -2.33 -19.08
N PHE A 182 6.88 -1.98 -20.14
CA PHE A 182 5.55 -2.51 -20.41
C PHE A 182 5.50 -3.28 -21.74
N LEU A 183 4.58 -4.23 -21.78
CA LEU A 183 4.11 -4.93 -22.97
C LEU A 183 2.72 -4.40 -23.29
N TRP A 184 2.47 -4.07 -24.55
CA TRP A 184 1.16 -3.61 -25.00
C TRP A 184 0.26 -4.82 -25.26
N GLY A 185 -1.02 -4.71 -24.88
CA GLY A 185 -2.01 -5.74 -25.15
C GLY A 185 -2.18 -5.97 -26.65
N ASP A 186 -2.42 -7.23 -27.03
CA ASP A 186 -2.86 -7.62 -28.37
C ASP A 186 -4.35 -7.29 -28.58
N ASP A 187 -4.93 -7.70 -29.70
CA ASP A 187 -6.34 -7.44 -30.04
C ASP A 187 -7.32 -7.89 -28.94
N LYS A 188 -6.99 -8.96 -28.20
CA LYS A 188 -7.82 -9.48 -27.12
C LYS A 188 -7.71 -8.67 -25.83
N ASN A 189 -6.63 -7.89 -25.68
CA ASN A 189 -6.32 -7.08 -24.50
C ASN A 189 -6.15 -5.60 -24.87
N LEU A 190 -6.86 -5.14 -25.91
CA LEU A 190 -6.77 -3.77 -26.41
C LEU A 190 -7.03 -2.77 -25.27
N GLY A 191 -6.19 -1.72 -25.21
CA GLY A 191 -6.26 -0.71 -24.15
C GLY A 191 -5.60 -1.13 -22.82
N GLN A 192 -5.04 -2.34 -22.73
CA GLN A 192 -4.29 -2.80 -21.57
C GLN A 192 -2.78 -2.85 -21.83
N VAL A 193 -2.02 -2.79 -20.74
CA VAL A 193 -0.58 -2.98 -20.71
C VAL A 193 -0.22 -3.93 -19.58
N LYS A 194 0.87 -4.67 -19.76
CA LYS A 194 1.41 -5.58 -18.76
C LYS A 194 2.83 -5.21 -18.41
N VAL A 195 3.13 -5.13 -17.12
CA VAL A 195 4.49 -4.93 -16.62
C VAL A 195 5.35 -6.14 -17.00
N ARG A 196 6.53 -5.87 -17.56
CA ARG A 196 7.54 -6.86 -17.94
C ARG A 196 8.07 -7.62 -16.73
N THR A 197 8.29 -8.93 -16.89
CA THR A 197 8.72 -9.84 -15.82
C THR A 197 10.04 -9.41 -15.20
N GLU A 198 10.93 -8.83 -16.00
CA GLU A 198 12.24 -8.32 -15.60
C GLU A 198 12.11 -7.23 -14.52
N LEU A 199 11.14 -6.32 -14.65
CA LEU A 199 10.85 -5.32 -13.63
C LEU A 199 10.28 -5.99 -12.36
N LYS A 200 9.35 -6.95 -12.54
CA LYS A 200 8.69 -7.66 -11.43
C LYS A 200 9.66 -8.50 -10.59
N SER A 201 10.77 -8.94 -11.18
CA SER A 201 11.69 -9.91 -10.57
C SER A 201 12.27 -9.48 -9.22
N ARG A 202 12.31 -8.18 -8.92
CA ARG A 202 12.81 -7.63 -7.64
C ARG A 202 11.71 -7.30 -6.64
N ILE A 203 10.44 -7.44 -7.01
CA ILE A 203 9.30 -7.01 -6.19
C ILE A 203 8.59 -8.23 -5.60
N TYR A 204 8.49 -8.26 -4.28
CA TYR A 204 7.90 -9.34 -3.51
C TYR A 204 6.60 -8.86 -2.86
N PHE A 205 5.48 -9.20 -3.48
CA PHE A 205 4.15 -8.89 -2.95
C PHE A 205 3.74 -9.84 -1.82
N ARG A 206 3.44 -9.31 -0.64
CA ARG A 206 2.99 -10.07 0.54
C ARG A 206 1.80 -9.39 1.21
N GLN A 207 0.86 -10.20 1.71
CA GLN A 207 -0.18 -9.64 2.57
C GLN A 207 0.43 -9.36 3.95
N LEU A 208 0.19 -8.17 4.49
CA LEU A 208 0.66 -7.79 5.81
C LEU A 208 -0.29 -6.78 6.44
N ASN A 209 -0.69 -7.05 7.67
CA ASN A 209 -1.30 -6.06 8.53
C ASN A 209 -0.22 -5.26 9.26
N LEU A 210 -0.15 -3.95 9.03
CA LEU A 210 0.85 -3.08 9.69
C LEU A 210 0.71 -3.08 11.22
N MET A 211 -0.49 -3.33 11.74
CA MET A 211 -0.76 -3.45 13.18
C MET A 211 -0.32 -4.79 13.77
N GLY A 212 -0.25 -5.83 12.93
CA GLY A 212 0.18 -7.17 13.33
C GLY A 212 1.71 -7.30 13.48
N PRO A 213 2.17 -8.51 13.83
CA PRO A 213 3.60 -8.83 13.84
C PRO A 213 4.20 -8.74 12.43
N TRP A 214 5.45 -8.30 12.35
CA TRP A 214 6.18 -8.19 11.08
C TRP A 214 7.13 -9.38 10.95
N PRO A 215 6.90 -10.32 10.01
CA PRO A 215 7.69 -11.54 9.88
C PRO A 215 9.04 -11.32 9.18
N MET A 216 9.28 -10.12 8.65
CA MET A 216 10.52 -9.75 7.98
C MET A 216 11.50 -9.11 8.95
N HIS A 217 12.78 -9.26 8.64
CA HIS A 217 13.87 -8.62 9.38
C HIS A 217 14.53 -7.53 8.53
N GLY A 218 14.95 -6.47 9.21
CA GLY A 218 15.69 -5.37 8.62
C GLY A 218 17.20 -5.62 8.50
N PRO A 219 17.98 -4.58 8.18
CA PRO A 219 17.50 -3.22 7.97
C PRO A 219 16.97 -2.96 6.55
N PHE A 220 15.89 -2.19 6.44
CA PHE A 220 15.47 -1.56 5.18
C PHE A 220 16.20 -0.24 4.99
N GLN A 221 16.75 0.01 3.80
CA GLN A 221 17.39 1.30 3.51
C GLN A 221 16.33 2.39 3.24
N VAL A 222 15.18 1.99 2.69
CA VAL A 222 14.09 2.91 2.34
C VAL A 222 12.73 2.28 2.67
N ILE A 223 11.85 3.06 3.30
CA ILE A 223 10.44 2.72 3.48
C ILE A 223 9.58 3.80 2.81
N PHE A 224 8.63 3.38 1.99
CA PHE A 224 7.51 4.17 1.53
C PHE A 224 6.27 3.70 2.30
N CYS A 225 5.60 4.61 2.99
CA CYS A 225 4.30 4.36 3.61
C CYS A 225 3.42 5.59 3.39
N ARG A 226 2.89 5.72 2.17
CA ARG A 226 2.24 6.94 1.69
C ARG A 226 0.74 6.77 1.58
N ASN A 227 -0.01 7.74 2.14
CA ASN A 227 -1.47 7.78 2.09
C ASN A 227 -2.14 6.57 2.76
N VAL A 228 -1.50 6.02 3.78
CA VAL A 228 -1.95 4.87 4.59
C VAL A 228 -2.24 5.31 6.01
N VAL A 229 -1.33 6.09 6.60
CA VAL A 229 -1.41 6.42 8.04
C VAL A 229 -2.52 7.44 8.34
N ILE A 230 -3.06 8.11 7.32
CA ILE A 230 -4.25 8.97 7.43
C ILE A 230 -5.50 8.24 7.97
N TYR A 231 -5.53 6.90 7.90
CA TYR A 231 -6.63 6.10 8.42
C TYR A 231 -6.46 5.72 9.89
N PHE A 232 -5.30 5.99 10.48
CA PHE A 232 -4.95 5.60 11.85
C PHE A 232 -5.07 6.78 12.81
N ASP A 233 -5.39 6.51 14.07
CA ASP A 233 -5.33 7.53 15.11
C ASP A 233 -3.87 7.85 15.50
N LYS A 234 -3.68 8.91 16.31
CA LYS A 234 -2.34 9.35 16.71
C LYS A 234 -1.57 8.30 17.52
N VAL A 235 -2.24 7.46 18.30
CA VAL A 235 -1.58 6.44 19.14
C VAL A 235 -1.00 5.36 18.24
N ILE A 236 -1.79 4.89 17.28
CA ILE A 236 -1.37 3.91 16.28
C ILE A 236 -0.25 4.48 15.40
N GLN A 237 -0.40 5.72 14.93
CA GLN A 237 0.64 6.37 14.13
C GLN A 237 1.98 6.41 14.89
N LYS A 238 1.99 6.81 16.16
CA LYS A 238 3.20 6.83 17.01
C LYS A 238 3.87 5.46 17.07
N GLN A 239 3.10 4.42 17.37
CA GLN A 239 3.60 3.04 17.44
C GLN A 239 4.16 2.57 16.10
N LEU A 240 3.46 2.85 15.00
CA LEU A 240 3.86 2.45 13.66
C LEU A 240 5.19 3.10 13.24
N PHE A 241 5.33 4.41 13.46
CA PHE A 241 6.58 5.10 13.12
C PHE A 241 7.75 4.68 14.01
N GLN A 242 7.50 4.37 15.29
CA GLN A 242 8.53 3.77 16.15
C GLN A 242 9.05 2.45 15.56
N ARG A 243 8.14 1.56 15.15
CA ARG A 243 8.49 0.27 14.54
C ARG A 243 9.19 0.44 13.19
N PHE A 244 8.77 1.41 12.37
CA PHE A 244 9.51 1.77 11.15
C PHE A 244 10.93 2.19 11.46
N ALA A 245 11.14 3.04 12.47
CA ALA A 245 12.48 3.44 12.89
C ALA A 245 13.32 2.23 13.35
N ASP A 246 12.73 1.24 14.04
CA ASP A 246 13.44 0.04 14.49
C ASP A 246 13.96 -0.83 13.33
N ILE A 247 13.18 -0.95 12.24
CA ILE A 247 13.53 -1.80 11.10
C ILE A 247 14.29 -1.05 9.99
N LEU A 248 14.34 0.29 10.04
CA LEU A 248 15.07 1.09 9.07
C LEU A 248 16.58 1.12 9.39
N ALA A 249 17.41 1.09 8.35
CA ALA A 249 18.85 1.28 8.46
C ALA A 249 19.17 2.62 9.16
N PRO A 250 20.31 2.72 9.87
CA PRO A 250 20.87 4.01 10.25
C PRO A 250 20.87 4.97 9.05
N GLU A 251 20.43 6.21 9.27
CA GLU A 251 20.32 7.23 8.22
C GLU A 251 19.41 6.86 7.03
N GLY A 252 18.59 5.82 7.16
CA GLY A 252 17.64 5.40 6.13
C GLY A 252 16.52 6.40 5.91
N TYR A 253 15.82 6.23 4.79
CA TYR A 253 14.80 7.18 4.32
C TYR A 253 13.38 6.65 4.52
N LEU A 254 12.50 7.52 5.00
CA LEU A 254 11.07 7.30 5.12
C LEU A 254 10.32 8.32 4.26
N PHE A 255 9.46 7.82 3.39
CA PHE A 255 8.57 8.61 2.54
C PHE A 255 7.12 8.41 2.99
N ILE A 256 6.43 9.52 3.26
CA ILE A 256 4.99 9.53 3.61
C ILE A 256 4.22 10.39 2.60
N GLY A 257 2.89 10.29 2.59
CA GLY A 257 2.03 11.00 1.67
C GLY A 257 1.82 12.47 2.03
N HIS A 258 1.37 13.28 1.07
CA HIS A 258 1.23 14.75 1.22
C HIS A 258 0.41 15.22 2.43
N SER A 259 -0.58 14.44 2.88
CA SER A 259 -1.46 14.80 4.00
C SER A 259 -0.93 14.30 5.35
N GLU A 260 0.24 13.68 5.37
CA GLU A 260 0.82 13.00 6.53
C GLU A 260 2.01 13.80 7.06
N ASN A 261 2.21 13.80 8.38
CA ASN A 261 3.36 14.43 9.01
C ASN A 261 3.74 13.70 10.29
N LEU A 262 5.02 13.78 10.68
CA LEU A 262 5.53 13.14 11.90
C LEU A 262 5.53 14.09 13.11
N PHE A 263 5.01 15.31 12.97
CA PHE A 263 5.07 16.31 14.03
C PHE A 263 4.23 15.88 15.24
N GLY A 264 4.89 15.76 16.41
CA GLY A 264 4.26 15.24 17.63
C GLY A 264 3.95 13.74 17.58
N VAL A 265 4.42 13.02 16.55
CA VAL A 265 4.22 11.58 16.34
C VAL A 265 5.53 10.81 16.51
N SER A 266 6.66 11.33 16.03
CA SER A 266 7.97 10.69 16.25
C SER A 266 9.09 11.72 16.25
N ASP A 267 10.04 11.53 17.16
CA ASP A 267 11.30 12.28 17.29
C ASP A 267 12.50 11.53 16.67
N ARG A 268 12.32 10.28 16.21
CA ARG A 268 13.36 9.45 15.60
C ARG A 268 13.65 9.78 14.13
N PHE A 269 12.99 10.82 13.61
CA PHE A 269 13.05 11.20 12.22
C PHE A 269 13.22 12.71 12.08
N ARG A 270 14.15 13.12 11.22
CA ARG A 270 14.32 14.51 10.80
C ARG A 270 13.67 14.71 9.44
N SER A 271 12.81 15.72 9.30
CA SER A 271 12.30 16.13 8.00
C SER A 271 13.43 16.72 7.16
N ILE A 272 13.55 16.29 5.90
CA ILE A 272 14.61 16.73 4.98
C ILE A 272 14.05 17.21 3.62
N GLY A 273 12.73 17.34 3.53
CA GLY A 273 12.04 17.72 2.30
C GLY A 273 10.54 17.52 2.42
N ARG A 274 9.84 17.72 1.31
CA ARG A 274 8.38 17.59 1.25
C ARG A 274 7.96 16.15 1.51
N THR A 275 7.50 15.87 2.74
CA THR A 275 7.07 14.55 3.24
C THR A 275 8.13 13.45 3.14
N ILE A 276 9.41 13.85 3.23
CA ILE A 276 10.58 12.96 3.24
C ILE A 276 11.31 13.14 4.57
N TYR A 277 11.64 12.02 5.19
CA TYR A 277 12.25 11.97 6.50
C TYR A 277 13.48 11.06 6.49
N ARG A 278 14.44 11.40 7.33
CA ARG A 278 15.67 10.62 7.54
C ARG A 278 15.71 10.15 8.99
N LYS A 279 15.95 8.85 9.20
CA LYS A 279 16.09 8.31 10.56
C LYS A 279 17.30 8.95 11.25
N ILE A 280 17.08 9.38 12.48
CA ILE A 280 18.09 9.88 13.40
C ILE A 280 18.62 8.69 14.20
N ASN A 281 19.93 8.63 14.41
CA ASN A 281 20.57 7.61 15.22
C ASN A 281 20.29 7.80 16.71
#